data_AF-A0A1V1TV81-F1
#
_entry.id   AF-A0A1V1TV81-F1
#
_cell.length_a   1.000
_cell.length_b   1.000
_cell.length_c   1.000
_cell.angle_alpha   90.00
_cell.angle_beta   90.00
_cell.angle_gamma   90.00
#
_symmetry.space_group_name_H-M   'P 1'
#
loop_
_entity.id
_entity.type
_entity.pdbx_description
1 polymer ?
#
loop_
_entity_poly.entity_id
_entity_poly.type
_entity_poly.pdbx_seq_one_letter_code
_entity_poly.pdbx_strand_id
1 'polypeptide(L)'
;MVLQDAVFDNMTHAQWDLTVRSKVLTSLNLDKALPQSLDFFVLLLSLAGIHGSIAQSNCAAGYSAQDALARHRVARGQKGIALDLGRMRNIGIIAEVAAYQVQRRNAADMAQIDADELMALLDLYCFAHDPGSTALLHSRDGATEDIVADGTTMFRLADTAEARADVVIRVLAARLARASGIAADDIDQGKQLSDYGVDSLMAVELRNWIAKDFGANIAVFDITSGASIDMISHLVVRNSDIGLTTLS
;
A
#
# COMPACT_ATOMS: atom_id res chain seq x y z
N MET A 1 -11.71 -4.33 9.26
CA MET A 1 -12.86 -3.62 8.63
C MET A 1 -13.77 -4.67 8.03
N VAL A 2 -15.09 -4.58 8.25
CA VAL A 2 -16.07 -5.49 7.64
C VAL A 2 -17.01 -4.71 6.73
N LEU A 3 -17.02 -5.06 5.44
CA LEU A 3 -17.90 -4.46 4.44
C LEU A 3 -19.20 -5.27 4.36
N GLN A 4 -20.33 -4.58 4.48
CA GLN A 4 -21.69 -5.15 4.42
C GLN A 4 -22.54 -4.22 3.57
N ASP A 5 -22.26 -4.17 2.28
CA ASP A 5 -22.91 -3.24 1.37
C ASP A 5 -24.36 -3.66 1.12
N ALA A 6 -25.30 -2.79 1.46
CA ALA A 6 -26.73 -2.96 1.20
C ALA A 6 -27.40 -1.59 1.10
N VAL A 7 -28.31 -1.40 0.14
CA VAL A 7 -29.16 -0.19 0.10
C VAL A 7 -29.91 -0.11 1.43
N PHE A 8 -30.02 1.10 2.00
CA PHE A 8 -30.50 1.29 3.37
C PHE A 8 -31.84 0.59 3.65
N ASP A 9 -32.80 0.69 2.73
CA ASP A 9 -34.12 0.05 2.84
C ASP A 9 -34.07 -1.48 3.01
N ASN A 10 -33.03 -2.13 2.45
CA ASN A 10 -32.84 -3.57 2.50
C ASN A 10 -31.67 -3.97 3.43
N MET A 11 -31.07 -3.02 4.14
CA MET A 11 -29.96 -3.29 5.05
C MET A 11 -30.49 -3.92 6.34
N THR A 12 -30.07 -5.14 6.62
CA THR A 12 -30.47 -5.80 7.86
C THR A 12 -29.78 -5.15 9.07
N HIS A 13 -30.45 -5.20 10.22
CA HIS A 13 -29.85 -4.74 11.47
C HIS A 13 -28.52 -5.44 11.79
N ALA A 14 -28.38 -6.73 11.44
CA ALA A 14 -27.13 -7.47 11.65
C ALA A 14 -25.98 -6.93 10.79
N GLN A 15 -26.25 -6.57 9.53
CA GLN A 15 -25.26 -5.95 8.65
C GLN A 15 -24.82 -4.57 9.17
N TRP A 16 -25.78 -3.78 9.64
CA TRP A 16 -25.52 -2.49 10.28
C TRP A 16 -24.65 -2.66 11.54
N ASP A 17 -25.11 -3.48 12.49
CA ASP A 17 -24.45 -3.69 13.78
C ASP A 17 -23.02 -4.19 13.59
N LEU A 18 -22.81 -5.17 12.71
CA LEU A 18 -21.48 -5.74 12.47
C LEU A 18 -20.50 -4.68 11.94
N THR A 19 -20.88 -3.90 10.92
CA THR A 19 -20.02 -2.86 10.35
C THR A 19 -19.76 -1.74 11.36
N VAL A 20 -20.79 -1.23 12.02
CA VAL A 20 -20.67 -0.15 13.01
C VAL A 20 -19.80 -0.59 14.18
N ARG A 21 -20.03 -1.78 14.76
CA ARG A 21 -19.21 -2.28 15.87
C ARG A 21 -17.75 -2.45 15.48
N SER A 22 -17.49 -2.98 14.28
CA SER A 22 -16.13 -3.22 13.79
C SER A 22 -15.30 -1.94 13.69
N LYS A 23 -15.94 -0.78 13.49
CA LYS A 23 -15.29 0.53 13.41
C LYS A 23 -15.41 1.32 14.71
N VAL A 24 -16.64 1.60 15.15
CA VAL A 24 -16.93 2.50 16.27
C VAL A 24 -16.49 1.90 17.60
N LEU A 25 -16.99 0.72 17.94
CA LEU A 25 -16.66 0.10 19.23
C LEU A 25 -15.17 -0.26 19.29
N THR A 26 -14.61 -0.78 18.20
CA THR A 26 -13.16 -1.06 18.13
C THR A 26 -12.34 0.21 18.37
N SER A 27 -12.65 1.31 17.69
CA SER A 27 -11.90 2.57 17.87
C SER A 27 -12.06 3.16 19.27
N LEU A 28 -13.26 3.09 19.85
CA LEU A 28 -13.48 3.54 21.24
C LEU A 28 -12.76 2.64 22.26
N ASN A 29 -12.68 1.33 21.99
CA ASN A 29 -11.94 0.42 22.85
C ASN A 29 -10.44 0.70 22.79
N LEU A 30 -9.89 0.98 21.60
CA LEU A 30 -8.49 1.39 21.45
C LEU A 30 -8.19 2.71 22.19
N ASP A 31 -9.05 3.71 22.05
CA ASP A 31 -8.91 5.01 22.75
C ASP A 31 -8.85 4.87 24.28
N LYS A 32 -9.64 3.93 24.82
CA LYS A 32 -9.70 3.65 26.26
C LYS A 32 -8.57 2.76 26.76
N ALA A 33 -8.17 1.77 25.96
CA ALA A 33 -7.19 0.77 26.37
C ALA A 33 -5.74 1.25 26.21
N LEU A 34 -5.49 2.15 25.26
CA LEU A 34 -4.15 2.67 24.99
C LEU A 34 -3.77 3.82 25.93
N PRO A 35 -2.47 4.05 26.16
CA PRO A 35 -2.00 5.22 26.87
C PRO A 35 -2.52 6.53 26.24
N GLN A 36 -2.70 7.55 27.07
CA GLN A 36 -3.17 8.85 26.57
C GLN A 36 -2.04 9.68 25.92
N SER A 37 -0.78 9.34 26.22
CA SER A 37 0.44 10.00 25.73
C SER A 37 1.04 9.30 24.51
N LEU A 38 0.21 8.91 23.54
CA LEU A 38 0.70 8.32 22.29
C LEU A 38 1.36 9.37 21.41
N ASP A 39 2.40 8.95 20.69
CA ASP A 39 3.05 9.77 19.66
C ASP A 39 2.12 10.00 18.46
N PHE A 40 1.29 9.00 18.14
CA PHE A 40 0.28 9.07 17.09
C PHE A 40 -0.97 8.24 17.43
N PHE A 41 -2.11 8.66 16.87
CA PHE A 41 -3.34 7.86 16.86
C PHE A 41 -4.06 8.13 15.55
N VAL A 42 -3.93 7.21 14.60
CA VAL A 42 -4.39 7.39 13.22
C VAL A 42 -5.60 6.49 12.97
N LEU A 43 -6.70 7.09 12.53
CA LEU A 43 -7.89 6.40 12.05
C LEU A 43 -7.93 6.51 10.53
N LEU A 44 -7.98 5.37 9.84
CA LEU A 44 -8.11 5.33 8.38
C LEU A 44 -9.58 5.23 7.99
N LEU A 45 -10.05 6.26 7.29
CA LEU A 45 -11.41 6.42 6.78
C LEU A 45 -11.37 6.40 5.25
N SER A 46 -12.52 6.62 4.63
CA SER A 46 -12.65 6.69 3.18
C SER A 46 -13.37 7.97 2.80
N LEU A 47 -12.94 8.62 1.72
CA LEU A 47 -13.64 9.75 1.08
C LEU A 47 -15.11 9.42 0.72
N ALA A 48 -15.49 8.15 0.65
CA ALA A 48 -16.87 7.70 0.52
C ALA A 48 -17.76 8.11 1.70
N GLY A 49 -17.18 8.38 2.88
CA GLY A 49 -17.88 8.95 4.03
C GLY A 49 -18.28 10.41 3.85
N ILE A 50 -17.59 11.16 3.00
CA ILE A 50 -17.85 12.58 2.71
C ILE A 50 -18.80 12.74 1.52
N HIS A 51 -18.50 12.08 0.40
CA HIS A 51 -19.28 12.20 -0.83
C HIS A 51 -20.56 11.35 -0.81
N GLY A 52 -20.64 10.42 0.14
CA GLY A 52 -21.64 9.36 0.14
C GLY A 52 -21.31 8.27 -0.87
N SER A 53 -21.75 7.05 -0.57
CA SER A 53 -21.66 5.92 -1.48
C SER A 53 -22.92 5.09 -1.32
N ILE A 54 -23.52 4.72 -2.46
CA ILE A 54 -24.74 3.90 -2.46
C ILE A 54 -24.45 2.61 -1.72
N ALA A 55 -25.41 2.17 -0.92
CA ALA A 55 -25.35 0.94 -0.13
C ALA A 55 -24.31 0.92 1.02
N GLN A 56 -23.71 2.06 1.38
CA GLN A 56 -22.65 2.14 2.40
C GLN A 56 -23.00 3.05 3.59
N SER A 57 -24.28 3.18 3.93
CA SER A 57 -24.75 4.03 5.05
C SER A 57 -24.19 3.57 6.41
N ASN A 58 -24.04 2.26 6.63
CA ASN A 58 -23.38 1.68 7.81
C ASN A 58 -21.90 2.09 7.90
N CYS A 59 -21.17 2.11 6.79
CA CYS A 59 -19.78 2.55 6.73
C CYS A 59 -19.66 4.06 6.99
N ALA A 60 -20.54 4.88 6.38
CA ALA A 60 -20.58 6.32 6.59
C ALA A 60 -20.81 6.71 8.06
N ALA A 61 -21.70 5.98 8.76
CA ALA A 61 -21.88 6.15 10.20
C ALA A 61 -20.61 5.82 10.99
N GLY A 62 -19.91 4.73 10.63
CA GLY A 62 -18.62 4.37 11.22
C GLY A 62 -17.55 5.43 11.01
N TYR A 63 -17.43 5.98 9.80
CA TYR A 63 -16.49 7.05 9.47
C TYR A 63 -16.78 8.31 10.28
N SER A 64 -18.04 8.77 10.31
CA SER A 64 -18.44 9.95 11.07
C SER A 64 -18.11 9.83 12.56
N ALA A 65 -18.28 8.65 13.14
CA ALA A 65 -17.92 8.39 14.54
C ALA A 65 -16.40 8.38 14.79
N GLN A 66 -15.61 7.81 13.88
CA GLN A 66 -14.14 7.83 13.95
C GLN A 66 -13.60 9.25 13.83
N ASP A 67 -14.21 10.04 12.96
CA ASP A 67 -13.88 11.43 12.72
C ASP A 67 -14.20 12.31 13.96
N ALA A 68 -15.34 12.06 14.61
CA ALA A 68 -15.68 12.66 15.90
C ALA A 68 -14.72 12.24 17.04
N LEU A 69 -14.28 10.97 17.06
CA LEU A 69 -13.31 10.48 18.05
C LEU A 69 -11.95 11.17 17.90
N ALA A 70 -11.45 11.33 16.68
CA ALA A 70 -10.20 12.05 16.42
C ALA A 70 -10.27 13.49 16.96
N ARG A 71 -11.36 14.21 16.67
CA ARG A 71 -11.60 15.57 17.21
C ARG A 71 -11.70 15.58 18.73
N HIS A 72 -12.36 14.58 19.32
CA HIS A 72 -12.47 14.45 20.78
C HIS A 72 -11.11 14.27 21.44
N ARG A 73 -10.21 13.45 20.88
CA ARG A 73 -8.83 13.28 21.37
C ARG A 73 -8.05 14.60 21.32
N VAL A 74 -8.08 15.29 20.18
CA VAL A 74 -7.40 16.59 20.01
C VAL A 74 -7.91 17.63 21.01
N ALA A 75 -9.22 17.68 21.27
CA ALA A 75 -9.81 18.59 22.25
C ALA A 75 -9.34 18.35 23.71
N ARG A 76 -8.81 17.15 24.02
CA ARG A 76 -8.20 16.81 25.32
C ARG A 76 -6.67 16.92 25.33
N GLY A 77 -6.08 17.55 24.31
CA GLY A 77 -4.63 17.68 24.17
C GLY A 77 -3.92 16.39 23.78
N GLN A 78 -4.63 15.41 23.23
CA GLN A 78 -4.08 14.12 22.82
C GLN A 78 -3.92 14.07 21.30
N LYS A 79 -2.95 13.27 20.83
CA LYS A 79 -2.75 13.02 19.41
C LYS A 79 -3.90 12.17 18.87
N GLY A 80 -4.43 12.56 17.70
CA GLY A 80 -5.55 11.92 17.03
C GLY A 80 -5.81 12.55 15.66
N ILE A 81 -5.90 11.72 14.61
CA ILE A 81 -6.31 12.15 13.27
C ILE A 81 -7.17 11.08 12.59
N ALA A 82 -8.13 11.55 11.80
CA ALA A 82 -8.90 10.78 10.86
C ALA A 82 -8.48 11.16 9.44
N LEU A 83 -8.03 10.18 8.64
CA LEU A 83 -7.60 10.37 7.26
C LEU A 83 -8.64 9.79 6.31
N ASP A 84 -9.33 10.65 5.56
CA ASP A 84 -10.26 10.24 4.51
C ASP A 84 -9.48 9.87 3.24
N LEU A 85 -9.24 8.57 3.06
CA LEU A 85 -8.46 8.09 1.93
C LEU A 85 -9.30 7.95 0.67
N GLY A 86 -8.67 8.28 -0.46
CA GLY A 86 -9.14 7.93 -1.79
C GLY A 86 -9.08 6.43 -2.06
N ARG A 87 -9.33 6.05 -3.31
CA ARG A 87 -9.19 4.65 -3.71
C ARG A 87 -7.72 4.28 -3.80
N MET A 88 -7.32 3.29 -3.01
CA MET A 88 -5.99 2.69 -3.13
C MET A 88 -5.83 2.01 -4.49
N ARG A 89 -4.86 2.46 -5.28
CA ARG A 89 -4.63 1.95 -6.64
C ARG A 89 -3.77 0.69 -6.65
N ASN A 90 -2.76 0.63 -5.80
CA ASN A 90 -1.71 -0.40 -5.87
C ASN A 90 -1.80 -1.47 -4.76
N ILE A 91 -2.52 -1.21 -3.66
CA ILE A 91 -2.62 -2.09 -2.48
C ILE A 91 -4.05 -2.15 -1.91
N GLY A 92 -4.34 -3.13 -1.06
CA GLY A 92 -5.61 -3.25 -0.34
C GLY A 92 -6.74 -3.91 -1.13
N ILE A 93 -7.94 -3.95 -0.54
CA ILE A 93 -9.06 -4.81 -0.99
C ILE A 93 -9.49 -4.58 -2.45
N ILE A 94 -9.29 -3.36 -2.97
CA ILE A 94 -9.61 -3.01 -4.37
C ILE A 94 -8.56 -3.58 -5.33
N ALA A 95 -7.28 -3.59 -4.93
CA ALA A 95 -6.21 -4.21 -5.71
C ALA A 95 -6.26 -5.76 -5.63
N GLU A 96 -6.77 -6.32 -4.54
CA GLU A 96 -6.69 -7.77 -4.26
C GLU A 96 -7.90 -8.60 -4.69
N VAL A 97 -9.07 -7.99 -4.85
CA VAL A 97 -10.32 -8.73 -5.11
C VAL A 97 -10.90 -8.35 -6.48
N ALA A 98 -10.80 -9.27 -7.43
CA ALA A 98 -11.24 -9.09 -8.82
C ALA A 98 -12.70 -8.62 -8.98
N ALA A 99 -13.60 -9.04 -8.07
CA ALA A 99 -15.00 -8.60 -8.05
C ALA A 99 -15.14 -7.07 -7.87
N TYR A 100 -14.25 -6.44 -7.09
CA TYR A 100 -14.23 -4.99 -6.91
C TYR A 100 -13.49 -4.24 -8.05
N GLN A 101 -12.66 -4.94 -8.83
CA GLN A 101 -11.98 -4.39 -10.01
C GLN A 101 -12.93 -4.29 -11.22
N VAL A 102 -13.78 -5.30 -11.44
CA VAL A 102 -14.69 -5.35 -12.58
C VAL A 102 -15.81 -4.30 -12.48
N GLN A 103 -16.26 -3.99 -11.26
CA GLN A 103 -17.42 -3.13 -11.03
C GLN A 103 -17.12 -1.62 -11.13
N ARG A 104 -15.85 -1.19 -11.29
CA ARG A 104 -15.47 0.22 -11.09
C ARG A 104 -14.53 0.85 -12.12
N ARG A 105 -14.35 0.22 -13.30
CA ARG A 105 -13.70 0.84 -14.48
C ARG A 105 -14.36 2.16 -14.93
N ASN A 106 -15.61 2.42 -14.51
CA ASN A 106 -16.40 3.61 -14.89
C ASN A 106 -16.65 4.61 -13.73
N ALA A 107 -16.08 4.38 -12.55
CA ALA A 107 -16.23 5.27 -11.39
C ALA A 107 -15.11 6.32 -11.44
N ALA A 108 -15.34 7.48 -12.04
CA ALA A 108 -14.39 8.60 -12.17
C ALA A 108 -14.43 9.58 -10.97
N ASP A 109 -15.12 9.19 -9.90
CA ASP A 109 -15.73 10.02 -8.87
C ASP A 109 -14.99 10.02 -7.52
N MET A 110 -13.91 9.23 -7.37
CA MET A 110 -13.03 9.30 -6.20
C MET A 110 -11.57 9.41 -6.62
N ALA A 111 -10.87 10.37 -6.00
CA ALA A 111 -9.42 10.53 -6.08
C ALA A 111 -8.73 9.20 -5.78
N GLN A 112 -7.75 8.85 -6.60
CA GLN A 112 -6.89 7.69 -6.38
C GLN A 112 -5.76 8.11 -5.46
N ILE A 113 -5.32 7.18 -4.63
CA ILE A 113 -4.14 7.34 -3.79
C ILE A 113 -3.24 6.11 -3.94
N ASP A 114 -1.95 6.34 -4.05
CA ASP A 114 -0.93 5.28 -4.04
C ASP A 114 -0.44 4.99 -2.62
N ALA A 115 0.20 3.82 -2.45
CA ALA A 115 0.80 3.44 -1.19
C ALA A 115 1.83 4.49 -0.72
N ASP A 116 2.65 4.98 -1.64
CA ASP A 116 3.71 5.95 -1.36
C ASP A 116 3.13 7.30 -0.89
N GLU A 117 2.01 7.73 -1.47
CA GLU A 117 1.29 8.94 -1.03
C GLU A 117 0.68 8.77 0.38
N LEU A 118 0.14 7.58 0.70
CA LEU A 118 -0.31 7.30 2.07
C LEU A 118 0.87 7.30 3.04
N MET A 119 1.99 6.69 2.68
CA MET A 119 3.18 6.67 3.53
C MET A 119 3.70 8.08 3.78
N ALA A 120 3.77 8.92 2.76
CA ALA A 120 4.14 10.33 2.90
C ALA A 120 3.18 11.10 3.83
N LEU A 121 1.88 10.84 3.75
CA LEU A 121 0.90 11.42 4.69
C LEU A 121 1.13 10.92 6.12
N LEU A 122 1.37 9.63 6.31
CA LEU A 122 1.66 9.08 7.63
C LEU A 122 2.95 9.66 8.20
N ASP A 123 4.00 9.80 7.39
CA ASP A 123 5.26 10.38 7.84
C ASP A 123 5.10 11.84 8.25
N LEU A 124 4.34 12.62 7.47
CA LEU A 124 3.99 13.99 7.84
C LEU A 124 3.24 14.05 9.18
N TYR A 125 2.27 13.18 9.41
CA TYR A 125 1.46 13.26 10.63
C TYR A 125 2.11 12.63 11.86
N CYS A 126 2.90 11.57 11.67
CA CYS A 126 3.56 10.86 12.76
C CYS A 126 4.89 11.50 13.15
N PHE A 127 5.61 12.14 12.22
CA PHE A 127 6.98 12.60 12.46
C PHE A 127 7.23 14.10 12.28
N ALA A 128 6.28 14.92 11.78
CA ALA A 128 6.52 16.36 11.58
C ALA A 128 6.70 17.20 12.86
N HIS A 129 6.62 16.60 14.06
CA HIS A 129 6.98 17.27 15.32
C HIS A 129 8.42 17.04 15.76
N ASP A 130 9.21 16.25 15.02
CA ASP A 130 10.65 16.09 15.26
C ASP A 130 11.46 16.92 14.25
N PRO A 131 12.18 17.98 14.69
CA PRO A 131 13.04 18.79 13.82
C PRO A 131 14.13 17.98 13.09
N GLY A 132 14.47 16.77 13.55
CA GLY A 132 15.40 15.86 12.89
C GLY A 132 14.80 15.09 11.70
N SER A 133 13.49 14.89 11.66
CA SER A 133 12.83 14.01 10.67
C SER A 133 12.64 14.67 9.30
N THR A 134 12.49 15.99 9.24
CA THR A 134 12.34 16.74 7.97
C THR A 134 13.61 16.72 7.12
N ALA A 135 14.78 16.63 7.76
CA ALA A 135 16.07 16.52 7.07
C ALA A 135 16.32 15.12 6.47
N LEU A 136 15.74 14.07 7.07
CA LEU A 136 15.85 12.69 6.57
C LEU A 136 14.95 12.41 5.36
N LEU A 137 13.78 13.06 5.29
CA LEU A 137 12.82 12.91 4.17
C LEU A 137 13.39 13.44 2.84
N HIS A 138 14.08 14.60 2.85
CA HIS A 138 14.68 15.15 1.61
C HIS A 138 15.92 14.39 1.14
N SER A 139 16.58 13.64 2.02
CA SER A 139 17.81 12.90 1.70
C SER A 139 17.56 11.44 1.25
N ARG A 140 16.41 10.83 1.57
CA ARG A 140 16.12 9.41 1.28
C ARG A 140 15.35 9.18 -0.03
N ASP A 141 14.48 10.11 -0.44
CA ASP A 141 13.51 9.84 -1.50
C ASP A 141 13.98 10.23 -2.91
N GLY A 142 14.68 11.36 -3.06
CA GLY A 142 15.00 11.91 -4.38
C GLY A 142 15.85 11.00 -5.27
N ALA A 143 16.84 10.30 -4.71
CA ALA A 143 17.70 9.41 -5.49
C ALA A 143 17.05 8.05 -5.79
N THR A 144 16.05 7.63 -5.01
CA THR A 144 15.52 6.25 -5.03
C THR A 144 14.19 6.14 -5.77
N GLU A 145 13.37 7.20 -5.78
CA GLU A 145 12.18 7.32 -6.65
C GLU A 145 12.58 7.40 -8.13
N ASP A 146 13.61 8.19 -8.44
CA ASP A 146 14.16 8.32 -9.80
C ASP A 146 14.65 6.97 -10.33
N ILE A 147 15.30 6.13 -9.50
CA ILE A 147 15.79 4.79 -9.91
C ILE A 147 14.65 3.82 -10.22
N VAL A 148 13.53 3.87 -9.50
CA VAL A 148 12.41 2.94 -9.69
C VAL A 148 11.52 3.36 -10.85
N ALA A 149 11.25 4.66 -10.99
CA ALA A 149 10.51 5.21 -12.13
C ALA A 149 11.29 5.06 -13.46
N ASP A 150 12.63 5.18 -13.41
CA ASP A 150 13.52 4.91 -14.55
C ASP A 150 13.65 3.41 -14.86
N GLY A 151 13.47 2.54 -13.85
CA GLY A 151 13.63 1.09 -13.96
C GLY A 151 12.80 0.41 -15.06
N THR A 152 11.52 0.73 -15.18
CA THR A 152 10.67 0.19 -16.25
C THR A 152 11.13 0.65 -17.64
N THR A 153 11.58 1.91 -17.76
CA THR A 153 12.08 2.45 -19.03
C THR A 153 13.39 1.77 -19.42
N MET A 154 14.34 1.67 -18.48
CA MET A 154 15.61 0.97 -18.67
C MET A 154 15.42 -0.51 -19.03
N PHE A 155 14.44 -1.17 -18.42
CA PHE A 155 14.11 -2.57 -18.72
C PHE A 155 13.55 -2.77 -20.14
N ARG A 156 12.87 -1.77 -20.69
CA ARG A 156 12.38 -1.78 -22.09
C ARG A 156 13.47 -1.46 -23.11
N LEU A 157 14.43 -0.63 -22.73
CA LEU A 157 15.55 -0.21 -23.59
C LEU A 157 16.73 -1.19 -23.57
N ALA A 158 16.77 -2.11 -22.62
CA ALA A 158 17.81 -3.11 -22.51
C ALA A 158 17.68 -4.19 -23.61
N ASP A 159 18.72 -4.30 -24.43
CA ASP A 159 18.74 -5.17 -25.61
C ASP A 159 19.09 -6.65 -25.33
N THR A 160 19.50 -6.98 -24.09
CA THR A 160 19.88 -8.34 -23.70
C THR A 160 19.15 -8.82 -22.45
N ALA A 161 19.01 -10.14 -22.31
CA ALA A 161 18.39 -10.75 -21.14
C ALA A 161 19.17 -10.43 -19.86
N GLU A 162 20.49 -10.39 -19.95
CA GLU A 162 21.40 -10.04 -18.87
C GLU A 162 21.20 -8.58 -18.43
N ALA A 163 21.17 -7.63 -19.38
CA ALA A 163 20.94 -6.22 -19.06
C ALA A 163 19.55 -5.99 -18.44
N ARG A 164 18.53 -6.74 -18.89
CA ARG A 164 17.19 -6.71 -18.28
C ARG A 164 17.20 -7.26 -16.86
N ALA A 165 17.94 -8.35 -16.61
CA ALA A 165 18.09 -8.92 -15.28
C ALA A 165 18.79 -7.93 -14.32
N ASP A 166 19.86 -7.27 -14.77
CA ASP A 166 20.58 -6.25 -13.99
C ASP A 166 19.66 -5.09 -13.58
N VAL A 167 18.79 -4.64 -14.49
CA VAL A 167 17.79 -3.61 -14.17
C VAL A 167 16.82 -4.10 -13.09
N VAL A 168 16.29 -5.31 -13.22
CA VAL A 168 15.36 -5.88 -12.22
C VAL A 168 16.06 -6.03 -10.87
N ILE A 169 17.29 -6.53 -10.84
CA ILE A 169 18.10 -6.66 -9.62
C ILE A 169 18.26 -5.30 -8.95
N ARG A 170 18.68 -4.27 -9.70
CA ARG A 170 18.90 -2.93 -9.16
C ARG A 170 17.63 -2.34 -8.55
N VAL A 171 16.51 -2.44 -9.25
CA VAL A 171 15.23 -1.87 -8.81
C VAL A 171 14.65 -2.66 -7.64
N LEU A 172 14.74 -3.99 -7.68
CA LEU A 172 14.30 -4.86 -6.59
C LEU A 172 15.13 -4.64 -5.32
N ALA A 173 16.46 -4.56 -5.44
CA ALA A 173 17.35 -4.26 -4.33
C ALA A 173 17.03 -2.89 -3.71
N ALA A 174 16.86 -1.84 -4.51
CA ALA A 174 16.46 -0.53 -4.03
C ALA A 174 15.12 -0.55 -3.29
N ARG A 175 14.15 -1.35 -3.78
CA ARG A 175 12.84 -1.52 -3.14
C ARG A 175 12.95 -2.26 -1.80
N LEU A 176 13.74 -3.33 -1.72
CA LEU A 176 13.96 -4.09 -0.50
C LEU A 176 14.72 -3.26 0.54
N ALA A 177 15.75 -2.53 0.12
CA ALA A 177 16.50 -1.61 0.97
C ALA A 177 15.58 -0.60 1.68
N ARG A 178 14.59 -0.04 0.95
CA ARG A 178 13.57 0.83 1.54
C ARG A 178 12.70 0.11 2.57
N ALA A 179 12.21 -1.08 2.24
CA ALA A 179 11.32 -1.85 3.12
C ALA A 179 12.03 -2.34 4.39
N SER A 180 13.33 -2.69 4.30
CA SER A 180 14.12 -3.22 5.40
C SER A 180 14.93 -2.16 6.17
N GLY A 181 15.01 -0.92 5.66
CA GLY A 181 15.73 0.19 6.29
C GLY A 181 17.26 0.11 6.24
N ILE A 182 17.82 -0.65 5.29
CA ILE A 182 19.28 -0.81 5.06
C ILE A 182 19.70 -0.09 3.78
N ALA A 183 21.00 0.18 3.59
CA ALA A 183 21.48 0.81 2.37
C ALA A 183 21.35 -0.14 1.17
N ALA A 184 21.06 0.39 -0.02
CA ALA A 184 20.91 -0.44 -1.23
C ALA A 184 22.20 -1.19 -1.59
N ASP A 185 23.37 -0.61 -1.27
CA ASP A 185 24.68 -1.23 -1.49
C ASP A 185 24.96 -2.39 -0.52
N ASP A 186 24.21 -2.48 0.59
CA ASP A 186 24.32 -3.56 1.58
C ASP A 186 23.39 -4.75 1.25
N ILE A 187 22.64 -4.68 0.15
CA ILE A 187 21.78 -5.76 -0.31
C ILE A 187 22.62 -6.80 -1.06
N ASP A 188 22.73 -7.99 -0.48
CA ASP A 188 23.26 -9.18 -1.14
C ASP A 188 22.17 -9.82 -2.03
N GLN A 189 22.45 -9.89 -3.33
CA GLN A 189 21.55 -10.40 -4.36
C GLN A 189 21.35 -11.92 -4.30
N GLY A 190 22.32 -12.65 -3.72
CA GLY A 190 22.26 -14.09 -3.53
C GLY A 190 21.49 -14.50 -2.28
N LYS A 191 21.21 -13.56 -1.37
CA LYS A 191 20.48 -13.80 -0.14
C LYS A 191 18.97 -13.94 -0.39
N GLN A 192 18.30 -14.71 0.46
CA GLN A 192 16.86 -14.95 0.32
C GLN A 192 16.05 -13.69 0.63
N LEU A 193 14.94 -13.52 -0.07
CA LEU A 193 14.01 -12.42 0.15
C LEU A 193 13.43 -12.41 1.58
N SER A 194 13.21 -13.59 2.16
CA SER A 194 12.76 -13.75 3.55
C SER A 194 13.73 -13.13 4.56
N ASP A 195 15.03 -13.15 4.28
CA ASP A 195 16.04 -12.55 5.16
C ASP A 195 16.00 -11.01 5.15
N TYR A 196 15.32 -10.42 4.16
CA TYR A 196 15.00 -8.99 4.09
C TYR A 196 13.59 -8.67 4.59
N GLY A 197 12.89 -9.66 5.18
CA GLY A 197 11.57 -9.49 5.75
C GLY A 197 10.41 -9.66 4.76
N VAL A 198 10.66 -10.17 3.55
CA VAL A 198 9.58 -10.46 2.60
C VAL A 198 8.72 -11.61 3.12
N ASP A 199 7.56 -11.27 3.66
CA ASP A 199 6.54 -12.21 4.12
C ASP A 199 5.48 -12.51 3.03
N SER A 200 4.41 -13.21 3.40
CA SER A 200 3.33 -13.57 2.47
C SER A 200 2.57 -12.36 1.92
N LEU A 201 2.47 -11.26 2.67
CA LEU A 201 1.79 -10.05 2.21
C LEU A 201 2.70 -9.25 1.27
N MET A 202 3.97 -9.05 1.67
CA MET A 202 4.96 -8.39 0.83
C MET A 202 5.21 -9.14 -0.48
N ALA A 203 5.11 -10.47 -0.48
CA ALA A 203 5.22 -11.27 -1.70
C ALA A 203 4.07 -11.00 -2.69
N VAL A 204 2.86 -10.73 -2.20
CA VAL A 204 1.71 -10.36 -3.05
C VAL A 204 1.91 -8.97 -3.64
N GLU A 205 2.38 -8.02 -2.83
CA GLU A 205 2.71 -6.66 -3.30
C GLU A 205 3.81 -6.69 -4.36
N LEU A 206 4.87 -7.48 -4.11
CA LEU A 206 5.98 -7.65 -5.03
C LEU A 206 5.52 -8.25 -6.36
N ARG A 207 4.70 -9.31 -6.32
CA ARG A 207 4.11 -9.90 -7.53
C ARG A 207 3.32 -8.87 -8.34
N ASN A 208 2.42 -8.12 -7.68
CA ASN A 208 1.55 -7.15 -8.34
C ASN A 208 2.38 -6.04 -9.00
N TRP A 209 3.42 -5.58 -8.31
CA TRP A 209 4.37 -4.62 -8.84
C TRP A 209 5.12 -5.15 -10.06
N ILE A 210 5.68 -6.37 -9.98
CA ILE A 210 6.39 -7.00 -11.09
C ILE A 210 5.49 -7.14 -12.33
N ALA A 211 4.24 -7.56 -12.13
CA ALA A 211 3.28 -7.68 -13.22
C ALA A 211 2.96 -6.32 -13.87
N LYS A 212 2.84 -5.27 -13.07
CA LYS A 212 2.53 -3.91 -13.55
C LYS A 212 3.71 -3.26 -14.28
N ASP A 213 4.91 -3.36 -13.72
CA ASP A 213 6.05 -2.55 -14.15
C ASP A 213 6.95 -3.28 -15.16
N PHE A 214 6.94 -4.61 -15.16
CA PHE A 214 7.74 -5.45 -16.07
C PHE A 214 6.89 -6.39 -16.94
N GLY A 215 5.58 -6.44 -16.77
CA GLY A 215 4.70 -7.34 -17.55
C GLY A 215 5.00 -8.82 -17.31
N ALA A 216 5.57 -9.16 -16.15
CA ALA A 216 5.91 -10.53 -15.81
C ALA A 216 4.96 -11.09 -14.75
N ASN A 217 4.31 -12.21 -15.06
CA ASN A 217 3.51 -12.94 -14.08
C ASN A 217 4.38 -13.98 -13.36
N ILE A 218 4.47 -13.85 -12.04
CA ILE A 218 5.22 -14.77 -11.17
C ILE A 218 4.27 -15.32 -10.10
N ALA A 219 4.40 -16.60 -9.72
CA ALA A 219 3.57 -17.12 -8.64
C ALA A 219 4.06 -16.59 -7.30
N VAL A 220 3.15 -16.30 -6.36
CA VAL A 220 3.53 -15.89 -4.99
C VAL A 220 4.41 -16.95 -4.34
N PHE A 221 4.15 -18.22 -4.61
CA PHE A 221 4.97 -19.32 -4.13
C PHE A 221 6.43 -19.21 -4.58
N ASP A 222 6.68 -18.81 -5.84
CA ASP A 222 8.04 -18.62 -6.37
C ASP A 222 8.78 -17.49 -5.65
N ILE A 223 8.07 -16.54 -5.06
CA ILE A 223 8.65 -15.45 -4.26
C ILE A 223 8.92 -15.93 -2.82
N THR A 224 7.97 -16.66 -2.23
CA THR A 224 8.04 -17.08 -0.82
C THR A 224 8.87 -18.35 -0.57
N SER A 225 9.23 -19.12 -1.62
CA SER A 225 9.91 -20.42 -1.48
C SER A 225 11.44 -20.32 -1.35
N GLY A 226 11.92 -19.26 -0.66
CA GLY A 226 13.36 -19.02 -0.45
C GLY A 226 14.08 -18.45 -1.68
N ALA A 227 13.36 -17.77 -2.57
CA ALA A 227 13.96 -17.13 -3.73
C ALA A 227 14.91 -16.00 -3.31
N SER A 228 15.98 -15.83 -4.10
CA SER A 228 16.89 -14.69 -4.03
C SER A 228 16.48 -13.59 -5.02
N ILE A 229 17.10 -12.43 -4.92
CA ILE A 229 16.90 -11.32 -5.87
C ILE A 229 17.30 -11.76 -7.29
N ASP A 230 18.40 -12.50 -7.40
CA ASP A 230 18.89 -13.08 -8.66
C ASP A 230 17.87 -14.06 -9.29
N MET A 231 17.29 -14.95 -8.48
CA MET A 231 16.27 -15.87 -8.97
C MET A 231 15.01 -15.14 -9.45
N ILE A 232 14.58 -14.10 -8.74
CA ILE A 232 13.45 -13.28 -9.18
C ILE A 232 13.78 -12.53 -10.48
N SER A 233 14.98 -11.97 -10.62
CA SER A 233 15.34 -11.24 -11.84
C SER A 233 15.23 -12.13 -13.09
N HIS A 234 15.72 -13.37 -13.00
CA HIS A 234 15.60 -14.34 -14.09
C HIS A 234 14.15 -14.74 -14.37
N LEU A 235 13.32 -14.91 -13.33
CA LEU A 235 11.88 -15.18 -13.52
C LEU A 235 11.17 -14.00 -14.19
N VAL A 236 11.50 -12.77 -13.83
CA VAL A 236 10.96 -11.56 -14.46
C VAL A 236 11.32 -11.50 -15.93
N VAL A 237 12.61 -11.66 -16.27
CA VAL A 237 13.06 -11.61 -17.66
C VAL A 237 12.43 -12.73 -18.50
N ARG A 238 12.34 -13.94 -17.96
CA ARG A 238 11.75 -15.10 -18.65
C ARG A 238 10.26 -14.95 -18.90
N ASN A 239 9.52 -14.38 -17.95
CA ASN A 239 8.06 -14.32 -17.98
C ASN A 239 7.51 -12.96 -18.46
N SER A 240 8.39 -11.99 -18.79
CA SER A 240 7.98 -10.66 -19.24
C SER A 240 7.48 -10.68 -20.70
N ASP A 241 6.35 -10.02 -20.94
CA ASP A 241 5.77 -9.82 -22.27
C ASP A 241 6.13 -8.45 -22.90
N ILE A 242 6.98 -7.66 -22.23
CA ILE A 242 7.38 -6.32 -22.66
C ILE A 242 8.78 -6.35 -23.26
N GLY A 243 9.02 -5.64 -24.37
CA GLY A 243 10.37 -5.23 -24.77
C GLY A 243 11.25 -6.24 -25.54
N LEU A 244 10.79 -7.47 -25.79
CA LEU A 244 11.43 -8.34 -26.79
C LEU A 244 10.59 -8.33 -28.06
N THR A 245 10.93 -7.43 -28.98
CA THR A 245 10.48 -7.52 -30.36
C THR A 245 11.07 -8.80 -30.93
N THR A 246 10.30 -9.88 -31.02
CA THR A 246 10.67 -11.04 -31.83
C THR A 246 10.71 -10.58 -33.28
N LEU A 247 11.90 -10.26 -33.78
CA LEU A 247 12.18 -10.28 -35.21
C LEU A 247 12.22 -11.75 -35.65
N SER A 248 11.08 -12.26 -36.08
CA SER A 248 10.96 -13.29 -37.11
C SER A 248 9.55 -13.30 -37.68
#